data_AF-A0A7G1I9P0-F1
#
_entry.id   AF-A0A7G1I9P0-F1
#
_cell.length_a   1.000
_cell.length_b   1.000
_cell.length_c   1.000
_cell.angle_alpha   90.00
_cell.angle_beta   90.00
_cell.angle_gamma   90.00
#
_symmetry.space_group_name_H-M   'P 1'
#
loop_
_entity.id
_entity.type
_entity.pdbx_description
1 polymer ?
#
loop_
_entity_poly.entity_id
_entity_poly.type
_entity_poly.pdbx_seq_one_letter_code
_entity_poly.pdbx_strand_id
1 'polypeptide(L)'
;MHSATPPGQVALPGIPPTVDTTAVVDQMVRRASSVGFESWWRRAESVGFCAHPIQLAGTDEYGRDRVVWTRCNNRRAQICPSCSDLYARDTWQLVHAGTAGGHHDIPEAVADRPQVFVTLTAPSYGPVHTTSCAGDKRLRLCRDHHGTGGYRRCQHGKPLWCSTSHGEGDIPVGQPICADCYDYIGHVLFTWNMPELWRRFTITLRRTLRRELRALGADPDAVQVSFIKVVELQARLVPHIHALIRLDPSDSDNCGGPEWQAPLSATELATIIQQAARTVAMTVRDPSSDSATRVIRFGKQVDTQPIENRHVGTDSPAVQEDSSHGRVVPGRGVARYLAKYVTKSLADVGISARRICTEAIADLDVSDHVRAILTTISQLADRGLAGVGRWLHTLGYRGHITSKSRSYSTTMTALRERRATWTREQRLKSIAHQDFVNLTDGDGPIVFEFDRGGLTSLGDRTLVNSAALRRMEIRRIGRDGSPWPNTQPTMGFARGKRWLTDPEQHTPGLSVTLESMRRRCQRGC
;
A
#
# COMPACT_ATOMS: atom_id res chain seq x y z
N MET A 1 -31.43 -3.97 -2.60
CA MET A 1 -32.10 -4.27 -1.31
C MET A 1 -31.03 -4.48 -0.25
N HIS A 2 -31.33 -4.29 1.03
CA HIS A 2 -30.32 -4.47 2.09
C HIS A 2 -30.11 -5.95 2.41
N SER A 3 -28.91 -6.46 2.17
CA SER A 3 -28.39 -7.65 2.88
C SER A 3 -28.00 -7.25 4.31
N ALA A 4 -29.00 -6.82 5.09
CA ALA A 4 -28.84 -6.68 6.52
C ALA A 4 -28.63 -8.09 7.11
N THR A 5 -27.53 -8.30 7.82
CA THR A 5 -27.26 -9.55 8.52
C THR A 5 -28.46 -9.90 9.40
N PRO A 6 -29.13 -11.05 9.19
CA PRO A 6 -30.32 -11.40 9.96
C PRO A 6 -30.02 -11.43 11.47
N PRO A 7 -30.94 -10.93 12.32
CA PRO A 7 -30.69 -10.78 13.75
C PRO A 7 -30.42 -12.14 14.40
N GLY A 8 -29.17 -12.35 14.83
CA GLY A 8 -28.67 -13.59 15.43
C GLY A 8 -27.42 -14.16 14.77
N GLN A 9 -27.09 -13.78 13.52
CA GLN A 9 -25.94 -14.33 12.80
C GLN A 9 -24.62 -13.68 13.26
N VAL A 10 -23.68 -14.48 13.79
CA VAL A 10 -22.40 -13.99 14.35
C VAL A 10 -21.40 -13.67 13.22
N ALA A 11 -20.93 -12.43 13.14
CA ALA A 11 -19.97 -12.01 12.11
C ALA A 11 -18.58 -12.67 12.32
N LEU A 12 -18.19 -13.57 11.41
CA LEU A 12 -16.94 -14.35 11.50
C LEU A 12 -15.79 -13.75 10.64
N PRO A 13 -14.56 -13.60 11.18
CA PRO A 13 -13.44 -13.00 10.45
C PRO A 13 -13.09 -13.66 9.11
N GLY A 14 -13.32 -12.92 8.02
CA GLY A 14 -13.00 -13.33 6.64
C GLY A 14 -14.00 -14.27 5.99
N ILE A 15 -15.21 -14.39 6.57
CA ILE A 15 -16.36 -15.09 6.01
C ILE A 15 -17.33 -14.06 5.39
N PRO A 16 -17.80 -14.22 4.14
CA PRO A 16 -18.84 -13.37 3.56
C PRO A 16 -20.17 -13.49 4.31
N PRO A 17 -21.00 -12.43 4.39
CA PRO A 17 -22.28 -12.47 5.10
C PRO A 17 -23.31 -13.42 4.46
N THR A 18 -23.08 -13.82 3.21
CA THR A 18 -23.90 -14.79 2.46
C THR A 18 -23.65 -16.27 2.84
N VAL A 19 -22.70 -16.54 3.74
CA VAL A 19 -22.39 -17.89 4.22
C VAL A 19 -23.06 -18.14 5.58
N ASP A 20 -23.73 -19.28 5.75
CA ASP A 20 -24.20 -19.70 7.07
C ASP A 20 -23.02 -19.82 8.04
N THR A 21 -23.05 -19.00 9.09
CA THR A 21 -22.01 -18.96 10.11
C THR A 21 -22.11 -20.12 11.07
N THR A 22 -23.28 -20.78 11.18
CA THR A 22 -23.52 -21.93 12.05
C THR A 22 -22.70 -23.12 11.57
N ALA A 23 -22.82 -23.49 10.30
CA ALA A 23 -22.00 -24.51 9.65
C ALA A 23 -20.49 -24.19 9.68
N VAL A 24 -20.10 -22.91 9.77
CA VAL A 24 -18.70 -22.50 9.98
C VAL A 24 -18.25 -22.67 11.43
N VAL A 25 -19.06 -22.28 12.42
CA VAL A 25 -18.78 -22.54 13.85
C VAL A 25 -18.65 -24.03 14.10
N ASP A 26 -19.52 -24.86 13.53
CA ASP A 26 -19.43 -26.31 13.60
C ASP A 26 -18.11 -26.86 13.03
N GLN A 27 -17.59 -26.27 11.93
CA GLN A 27 -16.27 -26.61 11.40
C GLN A 27 -15.15 -26.18 12.37
N MET A 28 -15.29 -25.03 13.05
CA MET A 28 -14.33 -24.58 14.06
C MET A 28 -14.31 -25.51 15.27
N VAL A 29 -15.47 -25.91 15.80
CA VAL A 29 -15.60 -26.85 16.92
C VAL A 29 -15.04 -28.22 16.54
N ARG A 30 -15.45 -28.80 15.39
CA ARG A 30 -14.89 -30.06 14.90
C ARG A 30 -13.36 -30.02 14.70
N ARG A 31 -12.79 -28.86 14.32
CA ARG A 31 -11.33 -28.68 14.26
C ARG A 31 -10.71 -28.63 15.65
N ALA A 32 -11.25 -27.83 16.57
CA ALA A 32 -10.73 -27.70 17.93
C ALA A 32 -10.73 -29.02 18.71
N SER A 33 -11.78 -29.84 18.54
CA SER A 33 -11.91 -31.17 19.13
C SER A 33 -11.19 -32.28 18.35
N SER A 34 -10.48 -31.98 17.26
CA SER A 34 -9.84 -33.01 16.42
C SER A 34 -8.52 -33.52 17.01
N VAL A 35 -8.30 -34.84 16.96
CA VAL A 35 -7.01 -35.45 17.30
C VAL A 35 -5.91 -34.83 16.43
N GLY A 36 -4.87 -34.31 17.07
CA GLY A 36 -3.79 -33.58 16.38
C GLY A 36 -4.01 -32.08 16.19
N PHE A 37 -5.06 -31.48 16.77
CA PHE A 37 -5.30 -30.02 16.75
C PHE A 37 -4.04 -29.22 17.12
N GLU A 38 -3.34 -29.57 18.21
CA GLU A 38 -2.11 -28.87 18.64
C GLU A 38 -0.96 -28.94 17.62
N SER A 39 -0.87 -30.02 16.84
CA SER A 39 0.11 -30.14 15.76
C SER A 39 -0.29 -29.30 14.54
N TRP A 40 -1.58 -29.20 14.25
CA TRP A 40 -2.13 -28.30 13.23
C TRP A 40 -1.98 -26.83 13.64
N TRP A 41 -2.24 -26.49 14.90
CA TRP A 41 -2.15 -25.14 15.45
C TRP A 41 -0.72 -24.60 15.44
N ARG A 42 0.24 -25.39 15.95
CA ARG A 42 1.68 -25.06 15.86
C ARG A 42 2.14 -24.90 14.40
N ARG A 43 1.62 -25.70 13.45
CA ARG A 43 1.88 -25.53 12.02
C ARG A 43 1.30 -24.22 11.49
N ALA A 44 0.06 -23.86 11.86
CA ALA A 44 -0.55 -22.58 11.51
C ALA A 44 0.21 -21.37 12.11
N GLU A 45 0.67 -21.47 13.36
CA GLU A 45 1.51 -20.46 13.99
C GLU A 45 2.89 -20.34 13.33
N SER A 46 3.48 -21.42 12.84
CA SER A 46 4.78 -21.38 12.17
C SER A 46 4.79 -20.49 10.92
N VAL A 47 3.65 -20.43 10.20
CA VAL A 47 3.40 -19.45 9.11
C VAL A 47 2.75 -18.15 9.60
N GLY A 48 2.77 -17.91 10.91
CA GLY A 48 2.24 -16.75 11.62
C GLY A 48 0.76 -16.53 11.36
N PHE A 49 -0.04 -17.59 11.37
CA PHE A 49 -1.48 -17.60 11.10
C PHE A 49 -1.82 -17.06 9.70
N CYS A 50 -1.23 -17.67 8.66
CA CYS A 50 -1.52 -17.34 7.27
C CYS A 50 -2.88 -17.90 6.85
N ALA A 51 -3.82 -17.05 6.41
CA ALA A 51 -5.18 -17.44 6.01
C ALA A 51 -5.25 -18.35 4.76
N HIS A 52 -4.16 -18.43 3.99
CA HIS A 52 -4.02 -19.23 2.79
C HIS A 52 -2.59 -19.81 2.75
N PRO A 53 -2.23 -20.77 3.62
CA PRO A 53 -0.90 -21.35 3.61
C PRO A 53 -0.69 -22.12 2.32
N ILE A 54 0.53 -22.12 1.80
CA ILE A 54 0.95 -23.03 0.74
C ILE A 54 1.54 -24.25 1.45
N GLN A 55 0.93 -25.41 1.23
CA GLN A 55 1.38 -26.69 1.72
C GLN A 55 2.31 -27.31 0.67
N LEU A 56 3.53 -27.62 1.11
CA LEU A 56 4.53 -28.35 0.35
C LEU A 56 4.71 -29.73 0.96
N ALA A 57 4.86 -30.74 0.11
CA ALA A 57 5.15 -32.11 0.50
C ALA A 57 6.49 -32.54 -0.11
N GLY A 58 7.20 -33.42 0.59
CA GLY A 58 8.45 -34.01 0.11
C GLY A 58 8.85 -35.17 1.04
N THR A 59 9.39 -36.22 0.47
CA THR A 59 9.78 -37.43 1.21
C THR A 59 11.26 -37.34 1.57
N ASP A 60 11.64 -37.69 2.79
CA ASP A 60 13.05 -37.73 3.20
C ASP A 60 13.77 -39.01 2.75
N GLU A 61 15.09 -39.06 2.93
CA GLU A 61 15.94 -40.18 2.50
C GLU A 61 15.60 -41.54 3.15
N TYR A 62 14.79 -41.54 4.22
CA TYR A 62 14.27 -42.72 4.91
C TYR A 62 12.85 -43.11 4.44
N GLY A 63 12.35 -42.47 3.38
CA GLY A 63 11.00 -42.72 2.84
C GLY A 63 9.87 -42.08 3.66
N ARG A 64 10.16 -41.12 4.55
CA ARG A 64 9.15 -40.52 5.44
C ARG A 64 8.63 -39.21 4.88
N ASP A 65 7.31 -39.10 4.74
CA ASP A 65 6.67 -37.89 4.21
C ASP A 65 6.77 -36.69 5.17
N ARG A 66 7.29 -35.57 4.66
CA ARG A 66 7.44 -34.30 5.36
C ARG A 66 6.53 -33.25 4.74
N VAL A 67 5.70 -32.62 5.58
CA VAL A 67 4.76 -31.58 5.16
C VAL A 67 5.11 -30.24 5.80
N VAL A 68 5.49 -29.28 4.96
CA VAL A 68 5.89 -27.91 5.35
C VAL A 68 4.84 -26.91 4.87
N TRP A 69 4.53 -25.92 5.71
CA TRP A 69 3.69 -24.78 5.31
C TRP A 69 4.55 -23.54 5.09
N THR A 70 4.24 -22.77 4.04
CA THR A 70 4.79 -21.44 3.80
C THR A 70 3.69 -20.40 3.57
N ARG A 71 4.03 -19.11 3.72
CA ARG A 71 3.07 -17.99 3.63
C ARG A 71 2.69 -17.71 2.18
N CYS A 72 1.42 -17.40 1.90
CA CYS A 72 0.98 -16.93 0.57
C CYS A 72 1.65 -15.62 0.11
N ASN A 73 2.23 -14.83 1.03
CA ASN A 73 2.81 -13.51 0.75
C ASN A 73 1.84 -12.50 0.10
N ASN A 74 0.52 -12.75 0.16
CA ASN A 74 -0.48 -11.85 -0.41
C ASN A 74 -0.56 -10.57 0.44
N ARG A 75 -0.29 -9.42 -0.19
CA ARG A 75 -0.29 -8.10 0.45
C ARG A 75 -1.67 -7.59 0.85
N ARG A 76 -2.77 -8.14 0.31
CA ARG A 76 -4.13 -7.60 0.46
C ARG A 76 -4.74 -8.00 1.79
N ALA A 77 -5.11 -7.03 2.63
CA ALA A 77 -5.62 -7.29 3.98
C ALA A 77 -6.89 -8.16 4.00
N GLN A 78 -7.85 -7.86 3.13
CA GLN A 78 -9.09 -8.64 2.98
C GLN A 78 -8.87 -10.11 2.53
N ILE A 79 -7.68 -10.46 2.02
CA ILE A 79 -7.37 -11.83 1.61
C ILE A 79 -6.56 -12.58 2.70
N CYS A 80 -5.61 -11.90 3.36
CA CYS A 80 -4.76 -12.51 4.39
C CYS A 80 -4.18 -11.46 5.35
N PRO A 81 -4.88 -11.12 6.45
CA PRO A 81 -4.45 -10.08 7.41
C PRO A 81 -3.02 -10.28 7.91
N SER A 82 -2.66 -11.52 8.24
CA SER A 82 -1.30 -11.92 8.67
C SER A 82 -0.20 -11.58 7.67
N CYS A 83 -0.43 -11.80 6.38
CA CYS A 83 0.59 -11.54 5.35
C CYS A 83 0.60 -10.07 4.90
N SER A 84 -0.55 -9.40 4.92
CA SER A 84 -0.62 -7.96 4.68
C SER A 84 0.07 -7.16 5.78
N ASP A 85 -0.13 -7.50 7.06
CA ASP A 85 0.55 -6.84 8.19
C ASP A 85 2.08 -7.06 8.13
N LEU A 86 2.52 -8.28 7.79
CA LEU A 86 3.95 -8.53 7.58
C LEU A 86 4.52 -7.68 6.44
N TYR A 87 3.81 -7.59 5.31
CA TYR A 87 4.21 -6.80 4.15
C TYR A 87 4.16 -5.28 4.39
N ALA A 88 3.21 -4.80 5.20
CA ALA A 88 3.16 -3.41 5.67
C ALA A 88 4.37 -3.10 6.56
N ARG A 89 4.73 -4.01 7.48
CA ARG A 89 5.91 -3.86 8.34
C ARG A 89 7.23 -3.91 7.55
N ASP A 90 7.34 -4.76 6.54
CA ASP A 90 8.48 -4.75 5.61
C ASP A 90 8.57 -3.45 4.81
N THR A 91 7.42 -2.96 4.30
CA THR A 91 7.36 -1.66 3.60
C THR A 91 7.77 -0.51 4.51
N TRP A 92 7.31 -0.52 5.77
CA TRP A 92 7.71 0.49 6.76
C TRP A 92 9.22 0.49 6.97
N GLN A 93 9.84 -0.68 7.18
CA GLN A 93 11.29 -0.82 7.34
C GLN A 93 12.06 -0.31 6.12
N LEU A 94 11.55 -0.60 4.91
CA LEU A 94 12.14 -0.19 3.64
C LEU A 94 12.06 1.33 3.42
N VAL A 95 10.93 1.97 3.72
CA VAL A 95 10.82 3.45 3.68
C VAL A 95 11.70 4.07 4.76
N HIS A 96 11.60 3.60 6.00
CA HIS A 96 12.31 4.17 7.15
C HIS A 96 13.82 4.15 6.95
N ALA A 97 14.40 3.04 6.47
CA ALA A 97 15.83 2.97 6.14
C ALA A 97 16.21 4.00 5.07
N GLY A 98 15.40 4.14 4.02
CA GLY A 98 15.61 5.12 2.95
C GLY A 98 15.29 6.58 3.31
N THR A 99 14.99 6.86 4.58
CA THR A 99 14.61 8.20 5.07
C THR A 99 15.41 8.65 6.29
N ALA A 100 15.71 7.73 7.21
CA ALA A 100 16.42 8.02 8.45
C ALA A 100 17.85 7.42 8.49
N GLY A 101 18.21 6.54 7.56
CA GLY A 101 19.51 5.87 7.59
C GLY A 101 19.73 4.97 8.82
N GLY A 102 20.98 4.69 9.14
CA GLY A 102 21.43 4.03 10.38
C GLY A 102 21.07 2.54 10.52
N HIS A 103 20.35 1.94 9.56
CA HIS A 103 19.98 0.52 9.64
C HIS A 103 19.72 -0.10 8.26
N HIS A 104 19.78 -1.44 8.21
CA HIS A 104 19.73 -2.26 6.98
C HIS A 104 20.71 -1.78 5.89
N ASP A 105 21.95 -1.50 6.33
CA ASP A 105 23.10 -1.16 5.47
C ASP A 105 22.97 0.19 4.74
N ILE A 106 22.17 1.11 5.32
CA ILE A 106 22.01 2.48 4.84
C ILE A 106 22.74 3.46 5.79
N PRO A 107 23.62 4.35 5.30
CA PRO A 107 24.35 5.30 6.15
C PRO A 107 23.44 6.25 6.91
N GLU A 108 23.85 6.68 8.11
CA GLU A 108 23.11 7.67 8.92
C GLU A 108 22.93 9.01 8.19
N ALA A 109 23.91 9.44 7.40
CA ALA A 109 23.87 10.63 6.54
C ALA A 109 22.78 10.60 5.44
N VAL A 110 21.89 9.59 5.41
CA VAL A 110 20.62 9.65 4.66
C VAL A 110 19.59 10.55 5.36
N ALA A 111 19.64 10.68 6.68
CA ALA A 111 18.74 11.54 7.47
C ALA A 111 18.82 13.03 7.11
N ASP A 112 19.95 13.46 6.54
CA ASP A 112 20.26 14.87 6.29
C ASP A 112 20.24 15.25 4.81
N ARG A 113 19.88 14.30 3.94
CA ARG A 113 19.70 14.53 2.50
C ARG A 113 18.40 15.27 2.25
N PRO A 114 18.34 16.21 1.28
CA PRO A 114 17.11 16.85 0.85
C PRO A 114 16.04 15.81 0.47
N GLN A 115 14.96 15.78 1.25
CA GLN A 115 13.86 14.83 1.10
C GLN A 115 12.52 15.56 0.96
N VAL A 116 11.72 15.15 -0.02
CA VAL A 116 10.36 15.65 -0.26
C VAL A 116 9.40 14.48 -0.37
N PHE A 117 8.36 14.49 0.47
CA PHE A 117 7.16 13.71 0.23
C PHE A 117 6.26 14.43 -0.77
N VAL A 118 5.79 13.74 -1.79
CA VAL A 118 4.93 14.30 -2.85
C VAL A 118 3.71 13.42 -3.10
N THR A 119 2.55 14.06 -3.24
CA THR A 119 1.30 13.44 -3.70
C THR A 119 0.93 14.00 -5.07
N LEU A 120 0.96 13.12 -6.09
CA LEU A 120 0.57 13.43 -7.47
C LEU A 120 -0.83 12.85 -7.74
N THR A 121 -1.86 13.70 -7.74
CA THR A 121 -3.23 13.24 -8.00
C THR A 121 -3.54 13.14 -9.49
N ALA A 122 -4.56 12.35 -9.82
CA ALA A 122 -5.20 12.41 -11.12
C ALA A 122 -5.94 13.75 -11.34
N PRO A 123 -6.24 14.10 -12.60
CA PRO A 123 -7.28 15.07 -12.96
C PRO A 123 -8.66 14.75 -12.36
N SER A 124 -9.58 15.71 -12.46
CA SER A 124 -11.00 15.45 -12.24
C SER A 124 -11.67 15.08 -13.56
N TYR A 125 -12.54 14.07 -13.54
CA TYR A 125 -13.32 13.58 -14.68
C TYR A 125 -14.80 13.96 -14.59
N GLY A 126 -15.22 14.58 -13.49
CA GLY A 126 -16.58 15.03 -13.27
C GLY A 126 -16.82 15.39 -11.80
N PRO A 127 -17.95 16.04 -11.47
CA PRO A 127 -18.35 16.24 -10.08
C PRO A 127 -18.61 14.89 -9.39
N VAL A 128 -17.96 14.67 -8.25
CA VAL A 128 -18.15 13.49 -7.39
C VAL A 128 -18.65 13.90 -6.00
N HIS A 129 -19.25 12.96 -5.28
CA HIS A 129 -19.51 13.11 -3.86
C HIS A 129 -18.19 13.12 -3.05
N THR A 130 -18.17 13.87 -1.96
CA THR A 130 -17.02 14.03 -1.06
C THR A 130 -17.48 13.96 0.40
N THR A 131 -16.56 13.58 1.30
CA THR A 131 -16.80 13.55 2.75
C THR A 131 -17.00 14.96 3.32
N SER A 132 -17.82 15.11 4.35
CA SER A 132 -17.88 16.33 5.16
C SER A 132 -16.56 16.54 5.93
N CYS A 133 -15.95 17.72 5.85
CA CYS A 133 -14.74 18.02 6.62
C CYS A 133 -15.11 18.48 8.05
N ALA A 134 -14.72 17.69 9.05
CA ALA A 134 -14.94 18.00 10.46
C ALA A 134 -14.01 19.13 10.95
N GLY A 135 -14.40 20.39 10.71
CA GLY A 135 -13.72 21.57 11.24
C GLY A 135 -14.45 22.88 10.89
N ASP A 136 -14.85 23.05 9.63
CA ASP A 136 -15.60 24.21 9.14
C ASP A 136 -17.11 23.93 9.11
N LYS A 137 -17.93 24.90 9.54
CA LYS A 137 -19.40 24.84 9.43
C LYS A 137 -19.86 24.79 7.96
N ARG A 138 -19.13 25.40 7.02
CA ARG A 138 -19.45 25.39 5.57
C ARG A 138 -19.13 24.06 4.89
N LEU A 139 -18.14 23.30 5.39
CA LEU A 139 -17.73 22.01 4.80
C LEU A 139 -18.43 20.79 5.43
N ARG A 140 -19.54 20.99 6.15
CA ARG A 140 -20.40 19.90 6.66
C ARG A 140 -21.21 19.19 5.58
N LEU A 141 -21.36 19.78 4.39
CA LEU A 141 -22.14 19.21 3.30
C LEU A 141 -21.19 18.55 2.28
N CYS A 142 -21.60 17.41 1.72
CA CYS A 142 -20.85 16.66 0.70
C CYS A 142 -20.34 17.58 -0.43
N ARG A 143 -21.23 18.44 -0.94
CA ARG A 143 -20.94 19.36 -2.04
C ARG A 143 -21.92 20.53 -2.00
N ASP A 144 -21.62 21.55 -1.19
CA ASP A 144 -22.50 22.71 -1.01
C ASP A 144 -22.79 23.45 -2.33
N HIS A 145 -24.06 23.77 -2.53
CA HIS A 145 -24.56 24.47 -3.70
C HIS A 145 -23.96 25.88 -3.87
N HIS A 146 -23.80 26.67 -2.81
CA HIS A 146 -23.17 28.00 -2.93
C HIS A 146 -21.73 27.88 -3.44
N GLY A 147 -20.94 26.97 -2.84
CA GLY A 147 -19.58 26.64 -3.30
C GLY A 147 -19.50 26.10 -4.74
N THR A 148 -20.62 25.61 -5.31
CA THR A 148 -20.70 25.19 -6.73
C THR A 148 -21.33 26.23 -7.67
N GLY A 149 -21.61 27.45 -7.21
CA GLY A 149 -22.22 28.50 -8.02
C GLY A 149 -23.75 28.36 -8.15
N GLY A 150 -24.43 28.01 -7.05
CA GLY A 150 -25.89 27.93 -6.95
C GLY A 150 -26.50 26.59 -7.36
N TYR A 151 -27.82 26.59 -7.56
CA TYR A 151 -28.65 25.41 -7.85
C TYR A 151 -28.47 24.83 -9.27
N ARG A 152 -27.24 24.78 -9.78
CA ARG A 152 -26.95 24.32 -11.15
C ARG A 152 -27.29 22.84 -11.32
N ARG A 153 -27.95 22.54 -12.44
CA ARG A 153 -28.17 21.18 -12.97
C ARG A 153 -27.24 20.95 -14.15
N CYS A 154 -26.95 19.69 -14.47
CA CYS A 154 -26.28 19.33 -15.71
C CYS A 154 -27.27 19.26 -16.88
N GLN A 155 -26.75 19.06 -18.10
CA GLN A 155 -27.55 18.83 -19.31
C GLN A 155 -28.52 17.63 -19.19
N HIS A 156 -28.23 16.67 -18.30
CA HIS A 156 -29.09 15.51 -18.00
C HIS A 156 -30.07 15.78 -16.84
N GLY A 157 -30.32 17.04 -16.49
CA GLY A 157 -31.28 17.47 -15.46
C GLY A 157 -30.87 17.21 -14.00
N LYS A 158 -29.87 16.36 -13.74
CA LYS A 158 -29.38 16.01 -12.39
C LYS A 158 -28.69 17.22 -11.73
N PRO A 159 -28.89 17.49 -10.42
CA PRO A 159 -28.23 18.60 -9.73
C PRO A 159 -26.70 18.40 -9.68
N LEU A 160 -25.91 19.48 -9.61
CA LEU A 160 -24.44 19.42 -9.52
C LEU A 160 -23.88 19.64 -8.10
N TRP A 161 -24.76 19.54 -7.10
CA TRP A 161 -24.53 19.78 -5.68
C TRP A 161 -25.17 18.66 -4.84
N CYS A 162 -24.79 18.54 -3.57
CA CYS A 162 -25.32 17.54 -2.64
C CYS A 162 -25.24 18.07 -1.20
N SER A 163 -26.39 18.22 -0.55
CA SER A 163 -26.54 18.70 0.82
C SER A 163 -26.45 17.61 1.90
N THR A 164 -26.24 16.34 1.53
CA THR A 164 -26.02 15.26 2.50
C THR A 164 -24.65 15.41 3.17
N SER A 165 -24.55 15.17 4.48
CA SER A 165 -23.26 15.05 5.18
C SER A 165 -22.77 13.61 5.10
N HIS A 166 -21.74 13.34 4.27
CA HIS A 166 -21.18 12.00 4.12
C HIS A 166 -19.97 11.74 5.04
N GLY A 167 -19.97 10.62 5.74
CA GLY A 167 -18.87 10.10 6.56
C GLY A 167 -17.73 9.45 5.76
N GLU A 168 -16.62 9.14 6.43
CA GLU A 168 -15.52 8.36 5.84
C GLU A 168 -15.93 6.89 5.72
N GLY A 169 -16.21 6.44 4.49
CA GLY A 169 -16.67 5.08 4.19
C GLY A 169 -18.09 5.00 3.61
N ASP A 170 -18.84 6.09 3.59
CA ASP A 170 -20.18 6.14 3.02
C ASP A 170 -20.17 5.80 1.53
N ILE A 171 -21.02 4.85 1.10
CA ILE A 171 -21.07 4.29 -0.26
C ILE A 171 -21.07 5.36 -1.38
N PRO A 172 -21.77 6.51 -1.28
CA PRO A 172 -21.72 7.54 -2.33
C PRO A 172 -20.35 8.20 -2.51
N VAL A 173 -19.48 8.23 -1.51
CA VAL A 173 -18.24 9.04 -1.52
C VAL A 173 -17.31 8.59 -2.65
N GLY A 174 -16.91 9.54 -3.50
CA GLY A 174 -16.13 9.28 -4.71
C GLY A 174 -16.94 8.92 -5.94
N GLN A 175 -18.20 8.49 -5.81
CA GLN A 175 -19.09 8.26 -6.95
C GLN A 175 -19.50 9.59 -7.61
N PRO A 176 -19.78 9.61 -8.93
CA PRO A 176 -20.18 10.80 -9.65
C PRO A 176 -21.58 11.28 -9.24
N ILE A 177 -21.75 12.59 -9.11
CA ILE A 177 -23.05 13.25 -8.89
C ILE A 177 -24.00 12.98 -10.09
N CYS A 178 -23.43 12.84 -11.28
CA CYS A 178 -24.12 12.44 -12.50
C CYS A 178 -23.14 11.57 -13.31
N ALA A 179 -23.40 10.26 -13.37
CA ALA A 179 -22.55 9.30 -14.09
C ALA A 179 -22.37 9.65 -15.56
N ASP A 180 -23.44 10.15 -16.19
CA ASP A 180 -23.51 10.55 -17.59
C ASP A 180 -22.71 11.83 -17.90
N CYS A 181 -22.31 12.60 -16.87
CA CYS A 181 -21.38 13.72 -16.96
C CYS A 181 -19.94 13.37 -16.54
N TYR A 182 -19.63 12.09 -16.27
CA TYR A 182 -18.32 11.66 -15.84
C TYR A 182 -17.51 11.06 -16.99
N ASP A 183 -16.33 11.61 -17.25
CA ASP A 183 -15.41 11.17 -18.31
C ASP A 183 -14.69 9.86 -17.93
N TYR A 184 -15.43 8.75 -18.01
CA TYR A 184 -14.90 7.40 -17.79
C TYR A 184 -13.78 7.05 -18.78
N ILE A 185 -13.82 7.55 -20.01
CA ILE A 185 -12.78 7.31 -21.01
C ILE A 185 -11.47 7.98 -20.57
N GLY A 186 -11.51 9.25 -20.14
CA GLY A 186 -10.36 9.94 -19.56
C GLY A 186 -9.86 9.30 -18.27
N HIS A 187 -10.75 8.80 -17.40
CA HIS A 187 -10.40 8.03 -16.19
C HIS A 187 -9.58 6.78 -16.56
N VAL A 188 -10.09 5.94 -17.46
CA VAL A 188 -9.44 4.68 -17.85
C VAL A 188 -8.14 4.94 -18.61
N LEU A 189 -8.12 5.90 -19.55
CA LEU A 189 -6.91 6.27 -20.29
C LEU A 189 -5.82 6.84 -19.37
N PHE A 190 -6.16 7.64 -18.35
CA PHE A 190 -5.18 8.06 -17.34
C PHE A 190 -4.66 6.86 -16.54
N THR A 191 -5.56 6.00 -16.04
CA THR A 191 -5.22 4.85 -15.19
C THR A 191 -4.31 3.84 -15.90
N TRP A 192 -4.57 3.57 -17.18
CA TRP A 192 -3.76 2.73 -18.06
C TRP A 192 -2.37 3.31 -18.35
N ASN A 193 -2.29 4.62 -18.55
CA ASN A 193 -1.05 5.33 -18.91
C ASN A 193 -0.25 5.85 -17.72
N MET A 194 -0.79 5.84 -16.50
CA MET A 194 -0.12 6.35 -15.31
C MET A 194 1.31 5.77 -15.07
N PRO A 195 1.61 4.48 -15.38
CA PRO A 195 2.99 3.98 -15.32
C PRO A 195 3.97 4.69 -16.26
N GLU A 196 3.55 5.05 -17.48
CA GLU A 196 4.35 5.84 -18.41
C GLU A 196 4.36 7.33 -18.02
N LEU A 197 3.27 7.85 -17.43
CA LEU A 197 3.24 9.22 -16.91
C LEU A 197 4.26 9.39 -15.78
N TRP A 198 4.37 8.39 -14.89
CA TRP A 198 5.43 8.33 -13.89
C TRP A 198 6.82 8.24 -14.53
N ARG A 199 7.01 7.39 -15.55
CA ARG A 199 8.31 7.30 -16.24
C ARG A 199 8.73 8.66 -16.80
N ARG A 200 7.84 9.31 -17.56
CA ARG A 200 8.04 10.66 -18.09
C ARG A 200 8.27 11.70 -17.00
N PHE A 201 7.52 11.65 -15.90
CA PHE A 201 7.73 12.54 -14.76
C PHE A 201 9.16 12.42 -14.20
N THR A 202 9.67 11.20 -13.99
CA THR A 202 11.06 11.04 -13.51
C THR A 202 12.12 11.42 -14.54
N ILE A 203 11.78 11.52 -15.83
CA ILE A 203 12.66 12.05 -16.88
C ILE A 203 12.62 13.58 -16.86
N THR A 204 11.44 14.20 -16.82
CA THR A 204 11.25 15.65 -16.69
C THR A 204 11.91 16.17 -15.41
N LEU A 205 11.68 15.51 -14.27
CA LEU A 205 12.29 15.85 -12.98
C LEU A 205 13.82 15.90 -13.05
N ARG A 206 14.47 14.88 -13.62
CA ARG A 206 15.93 14.87 -13.80
C ARG A 206 16.42 15.95 -14.78
N ARG A 207 15.67 16.23 -15.85
CA ARG A 207 16.00 17.29 -16.81
C ARG A 207 15.89 18.69 -16.19
N THR A 208 14.82 18.95 -15.44
CA THR A 208 14.65 20.18 -14.66
C THR A 208 15.77 20.32 -13.64
N LEU A 209 15.99 19.32 -12.78
CA LEU A 209 17.05 19.32 -11.78
C LEU A 209 18.42 19.62 -12.41
N ARG A 210 18.79 18.96 -13.51
CA ARG A 210 20.08 19.20 -14.18
C ARG A 210 20.19 20.58 -14.83
N ARG A 211 19.08 21.27 -15.10
CA ARG A 211 19.10 22.67 -15.54
C ARG A 211 19.34 23.61 -14.37
N GLU A 212 18.61 23.43 -13.26
CA GLU A 212 18.80 24.29 -12.07
C GLU A 212 20.21 24.14 -11.49
N LEU A 213 20.74 22.91 -11.42
CA LEU A 213 22.13 22.67 -10.97
C LEU A 213 23.16 23.40 -11.86
N ARG A 214 23.00 23.36 -13.20
CA ARG A 214 23.86 24.15 -14.11
C ARG A 214 23.74 25.65 -13.91
N ALA A 215 22.54 26.16 -13.61
CA ALA A 215 22.31 27.58 -13.34
C ALA A 215 22.97 28.03 -12.02
N LEU A 216 23.11 27.12 -11.05
CA LEU A 216 23.83 27.32 -9.78
C LEU A 216 25.34 27.01 -9.88
N GLY A 217 25.85 26.63 -11.06
CA GLY A 217 27.26 26.24 -11.26
C GLY A 217 27.65 24.88 -10.66
N ALA A 218 26.69 24.12 -10.13
CA ALA A 218 26.92 22.80 -9.55
C ALA A 218 26.98 21.71 -10.63
N ASP A 219 27.83 20.69 -10.44
CA ASP A 219 27.89 19.54 -11.34
C ASP A 219 26.56 18.73 -11.30
N PRO A 220 25.83 18.61 -12.42
CA PRO A 220 24.59 17.85 -12.47
C PRO A 220 24.79 16.33 -12.53
N ASP A 221 26.02 15.84 -12.70
CA ASP A 221 26.37 14.42 -12.70
C ASP A 221 26.76 13.91 -11.30
N ALA A 222 27.25 14.79 -10.41
CA ALA A 222 27.46 14.51 -8.99
C ALA A 222 26.19 14.27 -8.14
N VAL A 223 24.98 14.42 -8.71
CA VAL A 223 23.70 14.34 -7.99
C VAL A 223 22.75 13.30 -8.59
N GLN A 224 22.36 12.30 -7.79
CA GLN A 224 21.40 11.26 -8.15
C GLN A 224 20.02 11.50 -7.52
N VAL A 225 18.95 11.26 -8.28
CA VAL A 225 17.56 11.26 -7.77
C VAL A 225 17.13 9.85 -7.37
N SER A 226 17.02 9.60 -6.07
CA SER A 226 16.41 8.40 -5.51
C SER A 226 14.95 8.62 -5.13
N PHE A 227 14.17 7.54 -5.11
CA PHE A 227 12.79 7.59 -4.66
C PHE A 227 12.25 6.23 -4.19
N ILE A 228 11.18 6.28 -3.40
CA ILE A 228 10.15 5.24 -3.36
C ILE A 228 8.81 5.85 -3.76
N LYS A 229 7.96 5.10 -4.48
CA LYS A 229 6.56 5.43 -4.69
C LYS A 229 5.63 4.32 -4.21
N VAL A 230 4.44 4.71 -3.77
CA VAL A 230 3.25 3.88 -3.54
C VAL A 230 2.10 4.42 -4.39
N VAL A 231 1.31 3.52 -4.97
CA VAL A 231 0.05 3.85 -5.64
C VAL A 231 -1.12 3.48 -4.74
N GLU A 232 -1.98 4.46 -4.47
CA GLU A 232 -3.27 4.26 -3.83
C GLU A 232 -4.39 4.67 -4.79
N LEU A 233 -5.58 4.07 -4.66
CA LEU A 233 -6.79 4.52 -5.35
C LEU A 233 -7.51 5.56 -4.50
N GLN A 234 -7.87 6.70 -5.11
CA GLN A 234 -8.73 7.69 -4.45
C GLN A 234 -10.14 7.12 -4.27
N ALA A 235 -10.99 7.75 -3.44
CA ALA A 235 -12.38 7.31 -3.29
C ALA A 235 -13.14 7.23 -4.64
N ARG A 236 -12.81 8.14 -5.58
CA ARG A 236 -13.30 8.11 -6.98
C ARG A 236 -12.62 7.08 -7.89
N LEU A 237 -11.98 6.07 -7.31
CA LEU A 237 -11.31 4.91 -7.92
C LEU A 237 -10.17 5.16 -8.92
N VAL A 238 -9.89 6.41 -9.29
CA VAL A 238 -8.67 6.77 -10.03
C VAL A 238 -7.43 6.59 -9.14
N PRO A 239 -6.31 6.01 -9.63
CA PRO A 239 -5.07 5.98 -8.88
C PRO A 239 -4.43 7.36 -8.72
N HIS A 240 -3.69 7.50 -7.62
CA HIS A 240 -2.75 8.58 -7.36
C HIS A 240 -1.43 8.03 -6.81
N ILE A 241 -0.36 8.82 -6.92
CA ILE A 241 0.99 8.42 -6.51
C ILE A 241 1.40 9.23 -5.30
N HIS A 242 1.71 8.54 -4.20
CA HIS A 242 2.53 9.10 -3.14
C HIS A 242 3.98 8.67 -3.40
N ALA A 243 4.93 9.58 -3.30
CA ALA A 243 6.34 9.26 -3.38
C ALA A 243 7.15 10.02 -2.33
N LEU A 244 8.25 9.43 -1.89
CA LEU A 244 9.32 10.15 -1.22
C LEU A 244 10.47 10.22 -2.21
N ILE A 245 10.93 11.44 -2.51
CA ILE A 245 12.00 11.74 -3.46
C ILE A 245 13.15 12.36 -2.67
N ARG A 246 14.37 11.88 -2.91
CA ARG A 246 15.60 12.22 -2.17
C ARG A 246 16.72 12.55 -3.16
N LEU A 247 17.50 13.60 -2.87
CA LEU A 247 18.79 13.82 -3.55
C LEU A 247 19.88 13.02 -2.86
N ASP A 248 20.64 12.27 -3.65
CA ASP A 248 21.83 11.52 -3.25
C ASP A 248 23.06 12.07 -3.97
N PRO A 249 24.28 11.85 -3.44
CA PRO A 249 25.48 11.85 -4.28
C PRO A 249 25.36 10.78 -5.38
N SER A 250 26.07 10.98 -6.49
CA SER A 250 26.35 9.92 -7.46
C SER A 250 27.14 8.76 -6.83
N ASP A 251 26.77 7.52 -7.13
CA ASP A 251 27.42 6.33 -6.58
C ASP A 251 28.91 6.24 -6.99
N SER A 252 29.82 6.37 -6.00
CA SER A 252 31.28 6.10 -6.14
C SER A 252 31.77 5.25 -4.96
N ASP A 253 31.19 4.06 -4.82
CA ASP A 253 31.34 3.01 -3.78
C ASP A 253 31.12 3.39 -2.31
N ASN A 254 31.34 4.65 -1.93
CA ASN A 254 30.74 5.24 -0.74
C ASN A 254 29.52 6.07 -1.15
N CYS A 255 28.46 5.98 -0.35
CA CYS A 255 27.20 6.71 -0.53
C CYS A 255 27.31 8.21 -0.19
N GLY A 256 28.43 8.85 -0.54
CA GLY A 256 28.93 10.07 0.10
C GLY A 256 29.48 9.76 1.51
N GLY A 257 30.63 10.35 1.83
CA GLY A 257 31.03 10.49 3.24
C GLY A 257 30.09 11.48 3.97
N PRO A 258 30.31 11.71 5.29
CA PRO A 258 29.59 12.75 6.03
C PRO A 258 29.84 14.17 5.48
N GLU A 259 30.79 14.33 4.56
CA GLU A 259 31.21 15.59 3.93
C GLU A 259 30.43 15.97 2.66
N TRP A 260 29.43 15.21 2.21
CA TRP A 260 28.64 15.60 1.02
C TRP A 260 27.57 16.65 1.36
N GLN A 261 27.80 17.92 1.00
CA GLN A 261 26.75 18.94 1.01
C GLN A 261 25.87 18.83 -0.24
N ALA A 262 24.55 18.83 -0.06
CA ALA A 262 23.63 18.86 -1.18
C ALA A 262 23.55 20.28 -1.79
N PRO A 263 23.66 20.44 -3.12
CA PRO A 263 23.63 21.75 -3.79
C PRO A 263 22.23 22.41 -3.87
N LEU A 264 21.22 21.82 -3.24
CA LEU A 264 19.83 22.29 -3.21
C LEU A 264 19.15 21.87 -1.90
N SER A 265 18.32 22.75 -1.33
CA SER A 265 17.46 22.44 -0.20
C SER A 265 16.27 21.54 -0.56
N ALA A 266 15.60 20.98 0.46
CA ALA A 266 14.34 20.26 0.27
C ALA A 266 13.21 21.15 -0.29
N THR A 267 13.24 22.47 -0.04
CA THR A 267 12.25 23.43 -0.54
C THR A 267 12.44 23.74 -2.03
N GLU A 268 13.68 23.84 -2.49
CA GLU A 268 13.98 23.98 -3.93
C GLU A 268 13.68 22.67 -4.67
N LEU A 269 14.03 21.51 -4.10
CA LEU A 269 13.61 20.20 -4.60
C LEU A 269 12.08 20.10 -4.72
N ALA A 270 11.33 20.58 -3.74
CA ALA A 270 9.86 20.60 -3.80
C ALA A 270 9.34 21.49 -4.95
N THR A 271 9.95 22.65 -5.16
CA THR A 271 9.62 23.56 -6.28
C THR A 271 9.92 22.91 -7.65
N ILE A 272 11.08 22.27 -7.79
CA ILE A 272 11.49 21.49 -8.96
C ILE A 272 10.51 20.33 -9.24
N ILE A 273 10.08 19.62 -8.20
CA ILE A 273 9.06 18.56 -8.28
C ILE A 273 7.70 19.12 -8.74
N GLN A 274 7.24 20.25 -8.19
CA GLN A 274 6.00 20.90 -8.65
C GLN A 274 6.09 21.32 -10.12
N GLN A 275 7.20 21.92 -10.55
CA GLN A 275 7.39 22.30 -11.96
C GLN A 275 7.36 21.06 -12.87
N ALA A 276 8.12 20.01 -12.54
CA ALA A 276 8.14 18.76 -13.30
C ALA A 276 6.77 18.08 -13.37
N ALA A 277 5.98 18.11 -12.29
CA ALA A 277 4.64 17.55 -12.24
C ALA A 277 3.59 18.38 -13.01
N ARG A 278 3.76 19.70 -13.10
CA ARG A 278 2.90 20.59 -13.90
C ARG A 278 3.22 20.52 -15.41
N THR A 279 4.50 20.38 -15.76
CA THR A 279 4.96 20.34 -17.17
C THR A 279 4.85 18.96 -17.81
N VAL A 280 4.85 17.86 -17.05
CA VAL A 280 4.77 16.51 -17.63
C VAL A 280 3.40 16.21 -18.25
N ALA A 281 3.43 15.86 -19.53
CA ALA A 281 2.27 15.42 -20.29
C ALA A 281 2.63 14.32 -21.30
N MET A 282 1.62 13.63 -21.80
CA MET A 282 1.70 12.81 -23.01
C MET A 282 0.41 12.95 -23.82
N THR A 283 0.52 12.91 -25.14
CA THR A 283 -0.61 12.71 -26.03
C THR A 283 -0.80 11.20 -26.25
N VAL A 284 -2.03 10.71 -26.13
CA VAL A 284 -2.41 9.33 -26.46
C VAL A 284 -3.56 9.34 -27.46
N ARG A 285 -3.66 8.34 -28.34
CA ARG A 285 -4.88 8.12 -29.14
C ARG A 285 -6.04 7.79 -28.21
N ASP A 286 -7.21 8.32 -28.51
CA ASP A 286 -8.45 7.92 -27.86
C ASP A 286 -9.14 6.84 -28.71
N PRO A 287 -9.24 5.59 -28.25
CA PRO A 287 -9.93 4.53 -28.99
C PRO A 287 -11.43 4.80 -29.22
N SER A 288 -12.05 5.78 -28.54
CA SER A 288 -13.47 6.07 -28.75
C SER A 288 -13.77 6.88 -30.02
N SER A 289 -12.77 7.43 -30.71
CA SER A 289 -12.93 8.23 -31.94
C SER A 289 -11.67 8.14 -32.83
N ASP A 290 -11.84 7.91 -34.13
CA ASP A 290 -10.76 7.48 -35.02
C ASP A 290 -9.55 8.43 -35.06
N SER A 291 -9.79 9.74 -35.02
CA SER A 291 -8.77 10.79 -35.09
C SER A 291 -8.48 11.49 -33.75
N ALA A 292 -9.25 11.19 -32.70
CA ALA A 292 -9.13 11.89 -31.43
C ALA A 292 -7.84 11.52 -30.67
N THR A 293 -7.25 12.52 -30.03
CA THR A 293 -6.16 12.31 -29.06
C THR A 293 -6.45 13.06 -27.77
N ARG A 294 -5.97 12.52 -26.64
CA ARG A 294 -6.10 13.15 -25.31
C ARG A 294 -4.74 13.41 -24.68
N VAL A 295 -4.64 14.52 -23.98
CA VAL A 295 -3.45 14.90 -23.21
C VAL A 295 -3.57 14.37 -21.78
N ILE A 296 -2.83 13.29 -21.49
CA ILE A 296 -2.73 12.70 -20.14
C ILE A 296 -1.63 13.43 -19.37
N ARG A 297 -2.01 13.99 -18.21
CA ARG A 297 -1.16 14.73 -17.26
C ARG A 297 -1.71 14.60 -15.85
N PHE A 298 -0.96 15.05 -14.84
CA PHE A 298 -1.47 15.09 -13.46
C PHE A 298 -2.56 16.16 -13.27
N GLY A 299 -3.29 16.04 -12.14
CA GLY A 299 -4.29 17.02 -11.71
C GLY A 299 -3.69 18.34 -11.24
N LYS A 300 -4.54 19.33 -10.94
CA LYS A 300 -4.10 20.62 -10.38
C LYS A 300 -3.51 20.47 -8.97
N GLN A 301 -3.95 19.46 -8.22
CA GLN A 301 -3.49 19.16 -6.87
C GLN A 301 -2.18 18.34 -6.94
N VAL A 302 -1.07 19.06 -6.96
CA VAL A 302 0.26 18.53 -6.65
C VAL A 302 0.63 19.07 -5.28
N ASP A 303 0.82 18.18 -4.33
CA ASP A 303 1.15 18.48 -2.94
C ASP A 303 2.58 18.00 -2.67
N THR A 304 3.42 18.87 -2.11
CA THR A 304 4.85 18.62 -1.85
C THR A 304 5.22 19.12 -0.47
N GLN A 305 5.77 18.23 0.35
CA GLN A 305 6.12 18.46 1.75
C GLN A 305 7.62 18.15 1.93
N PRO A 306 8.47 19.15 2.21
CA PRO A 306 9.79 18.92 2.75
C PRO A 306 9.71 18.04 4.01
N ILE A 307 10.69 17.16 4.17
CA ILE A 307 10.86 16.32 5.37
C ILE A 307 11.91 16.96 6.27
N GLU A 308 11.79 16.79 7.59
CA GLU A 308 12.80 17.23 8.56
C GLU A 308 14.14 16.51 8.29
N ASN A 309 15.19 17.29 8.03
CA ASN A 309 16.58 16.85 8.09
C ASN A 309 17.09 16.99 9.53
N ARG A 310 17.95 16.09 10.02
CA ARG A 310 18.38 16.08 11.44
C ARG A 310 19.24 17.29 11.83
N HIS A 311 19.90 17.93 10.87
CA HIS A 311 20.79 19.08 11.10
C HIS A 311 20.18 20.48 10.95
N VAL A 312 18.88 20.65 10.69
CA VAL A 312 18.26 22.00 10.64
C VAL A 312 17.78 22.44 12.03
N GLY A 313 18.72 23.00 12.80
CA GLY A 313 18.43 23.74 14.03
C GLY A 313 18.65 22.97 15.33
N THR A 314 19.87 23.07 15.87
CA THR A 314 20.03 23.12 17.33
C THR A 314 19.42 24.43 17.87
N ASP A 315 18.83 24.36 19.05
CA ASP A 315 18.37 25.49 19.87
C ASP A 315 17.37 26.46 19.21
N SER A 316 16.11 26.03 19.16
CA SER A 316 14.96 26.94 19.29
C SER A 316 13.80 26.23 19.99
N PRO A 317 13.24 26.79 21.07
CA PRO A 317 12.06 26.21 21.75
C PRO A 317 10.83 26.30 20.83
N ALA A 318 9.88 25.38 21.01
CA ALA A 318 8.71 25.26 20.14
C ALA A 318 7.74 26.44 20.31
N VAL A 319 7.93 27.49 19.50
CA VAL A 319 6.93 28.57 19.34
C VAL A 319 5.81 28.08 18.42
N GLN A 320 4.57 28.24 18.87
CA GLN A 320 3.39 27.68 18.22
C GLN A 320 2.66 28.76 17.40
N GLU A 321 3.06 28.96 16.14
CA GLU A 321 2.37 29.90 15.22
C GLU A 321 1.54 29.18 14.15
N ASP A 322 0.27 29.55 14.05
CA ASP A 322 -0.70 29.04 13.05
C ASP A 322 -0.46 29.70 11.67
N SER A 323 0.61 29.28 10.99
CA SER A 323 0.88 29.65 9.59
C SER A 323 0.53 28.50 8.62
N SER A 324 -0.35 28.79 7.65
CA SER A 324 -0.97 27.78 6.77
C SER A 324 -0.14 27.36 5.54
N HIS A 325 1.16 27.69 5.52
CA HIS A 325 2.11 27.32 4.47
C HIS A 325 3.40 26.74 5.06
N GLY A 326 3.98 25.72 4.41
CA GLY A 326 5.33 25.22 4.74
C GLY A 326 5.43 24.17 5.84
N ARG A 327 4.35 23.44 6.17
CA ARG A 327 4.40 22.43 7.24
C ARG A 327 5.32 21.24 6.89
N VAL A 328 6.46 21.18 7.56
CA VAL A 328 7.44 20.07 7.53
C VAL A 328 6.84 18.81 8.16
N VAL A 329 7.33 17.64 7.75
CA VAL A 329 6.78 16.34 8.15
C VAL A 329 7.87 15.36 8.61
N PRO A 330 7.74 14.75 9.81
CA PRO A 330 8.66 13.72 10.28
C PRO A 330 8.66 12.48 9.37
N GLY A 331 9.85 12.07 8.90
CA GLY A 331 10.01 10.94 7.97
C GLY A 331 9.44 9.61 8.48
N ARG A 332 9.51 9.35 9.79
CA ARG A 332 8.88 8.19 10.45
C ARG A 332 7.34 8.17 10.27
N GLY A 333 6.73 9.35 10.21
CA GLY A 333 5.32 9.55 9.91
C GLY A 333 4.97 9.20 8.46
N VAL A 334 5.83 9.58 7.51
CA VAL A 334 5.70 9.20 6.08
C VAL A 334 5.83 7.70 5.89
N ALA A 335 6.80 7.05 6.53
CA ALA A 335 6.94 5.60 6.52
C ALA A 335 5.68 4.89 7.04
N ARG A 336 5.07 5.39 8.14
CA ARG A 336 3.82 4.86 8.71
C ARG A 336 2.61 5.13 7.79
N TYR A 337 2.58 6.27 7.11
CA TYR A 337 1.55 6.61 6.13
C TYR A 337 1.62 5.65 4.93
N LEU A 338 2.76 5.56 4.24
CA LEU A 338 2.93 4.68 3.08
C LEU A 338 2.63 3.20 3.40
N ALA A 339 3.07 2.72 4.57
CA ALA A 339 2.80 1.35 5.02
C ALA A 339 1.30 1.04 5.24
N LYS A 340 0.44 2.04 5.51
CA LYS A 340 -1.03 1.86 5.60
C LYS A 340 -1.66 1.47 4.26
N TYR A 341 -1.12 1.97 3.15
CA TYR A 341 -1.81 1.94 1.86
C TYR A 341 -1.36 0.81 0.93
N VAL A 342 -0.14 0.31 1.09
CA VAL A 342 0.36 -0.84 0.32
C VAL A 342 -0.40 -2.15 0.56
N THR A 343 -1.29 -2.21 1.54
CA THR A 343 -2.16 -3.36 1.84
C THR A 343 -3.60 -3.21 1.34
N LYS A 344 -4.03 -2.00 0.93
CA LYS A 344 -5.36 -1.74 0.38
C LYS A 344 -5.64 -2.55 -0.89
N SER A 345 -6.92 -2.78 -1.18
CA SER A 345 -7.35 -3.54 -2.35
C SER A 345 -8.69 -3.03 -2.87
N LEU A 346 -9.13 -3.53 -4.02
CA LEU A 346 -10.44 -3.24 -4.58
C LEU A 346 -11.57 -4.11 -4.00
N ALA A 347 -11.27 -5.02 -3.05
CA ALA A 347 -12.29 -5.85 -2.40
C ALA A 347 -13.27 -5.00 -1.57
N ASP A 348 -12.82 -3.84 -1.08
CA ASP A 348 -13.64 -2.85 -0.38
C ASP A 348 -14.69 -2.19 -1.30
N VAL A 349 -14.62 -2.43 -2.62
CA VAL A 349 -15.61 -2.04 -3.65
C VAL A 349 -16.04 -3.24 -4.52
N GLY A 350 -16.13 -4.43 -3.91
CA GLY A 350 -16.68 -5.66 -4.51
C GLY A 350 -15.79 -6.39 -5.53
N ILE A 351 -14.65 -5.83 -5.93
CA ILE A 351 -13.75 -6.45 -6.91
C ILE A 351 -12.81 -7.46 -6.23
N SER A 352 -12.95 -8.72 -6.67
CA SER A 352 -12.10 -9.83 -6.26
C SER A 352 -10.62 -9.62 -6.61
N ALA A 353 -9.75 -10.31 -5.87
CA ALA A 353 -8.31 -10.37 -6.17
C ALA A 353 -7.97 -11.27 -7.38
N ARG A 354 -8.93 -12.07 -7.87
CA ARG A 354 -8.83 -12.89 -9.08
C ARG A 354 -9.08 -12.05 -10.33
N ARG A 355 -8.71 -12.56 -11.51
CA ARG A 355 -9.10 -11.94 -12.79
C ARG A 355 -10.62 -11.94 -12.95
N ILE A 356 -11.14 -10.88 -13.54
CA ILE A 356 -12.54 -10.71 -13.96
C ILE A 356 -12.56 -10.89 -15.48
N CYS A 357 -13.53 -11.66 -15.98
CA CYS A 357 -13.83 -11.78 -17.42
C CYS A 357 -14.91 -10.75 -17.79
N THR A 358 -14.96 -10.31 -19.04
CA THR A 358 -15.88 -9.23 -19.49
C THR A 358 -17.34 -9.59 -19.26
N GLU A 359 -17.68 -10.85 -19.49
CA GLU A 359 -19.03 -11.40 -19.42
C GLU A 359 -19.60 -11.29 -18.00
N ALA A 360 -18.74 -11.52 -17.00
CA ALA A 360 -19.10 -11.46 -15.59
C ALA A 360 -19.33 -10.04 -15.04
N ILE A 361 -19.08 -8.97 -15.82
CA ILE A 361 -19.28 -7.57 -15.35
C ILE A 361 -20.77 -7.28 -15.03
N ALA A 362 -21.70 -8.02 -15.63
CA ALA A 362 -23.13 -7.94 -15.31
C ALA A 362 -23.45 -8.44 -13.88
N ASP A 363 -22.84 -9.56 -13.47
CA ASP A 363 -23.21 -10.30 -12.26
C ASP A 363 -22.46 -9.84 -10.99
N LEU A 364 -21.53 -8.89 -11.12
CA LEU A 364 -20.79 -8.35 -9.98
C LEU A 364 -21.70 -7.53 -9.04
N ASP A 365 -21.63 -7.82 -7.74
CA ASP A 365 -22.16 -6.98 -6.67
C ASP A 365 -21.24 -5.77 -6.43
N VAL A 366 -21.41 -4.75 -7.29
CA VAL A 366 -20.63 -3.51 -7.32
C VAL A 366 -21.52 -2.33 -7.67
N SER A 367 -21.14 -1.13 -7.21
CA SER A 367 -21.87 0.10 -7.53
C SER A 367 -21.79 0.46 -9.02
N ASP A 368 -22.76 1.25 -9.48
CA ASP A 368 -22.85 1.70 -10.88
C ASP A 368 -21.58 2.42 -11.34
N HIS A 369 -20.90 3.14 -10.44
CA HIS A 369 -19.62 3.77 -10.74
C HIS A 369 -18.51 2.75 -11.05
N VAL A 370 -18.39 1.68 -10.25
CA VAL A 370 -17.45 0.58 -10.50
C VAL A 370 -17.79 -0.12 -11.80
N ARG A 371 -19.08 -0.44 -11.99
CA ARG A 371 -19.60 -1.12 -13.19
C ARG A 371 -19.29 -0.31 -14.45
N ALA A 372 -19.53 1.00 -14.44
CA ALA A 372 -19.22 1.88 -15.56
C ALA A 372 -17.71 1.96 -15.89
N ILE A 373 -16.82 1.94 -14.89
CA ILE A 373 -15.36 1.84 -15.14
C ILE A 373 -15.03 0.51 -15.82
N LEU A 374 -15.56 -0.62 -15.32
CA LEU A 374 -15.32 -1.96 -15.88
C LEU A 374 -15.85 -2.08 -17.32
N THR A 375 -17.08 -1.61 -17.58
CA THR A 375 -17.67 -1.58 -18.92
C THR A 375 -16.85 -0.70 -19.88
N THR A 376 -16.37 0.47 -19.43
CA THR A 376 -15.50 1.34 -20.24
C THR A 376 -14.15 0.67 -20.53
N ILE A 377 -13.59 -0.10 -19.60
CA ILE A 377 -12.37 -0.89 -19.84
C ILE A 377 -12.59 -1.93 -20.94
N SER A 378 -13.73 -2.64 -20.96
CA SER A 378 -14.03 -3.56 -22.06
C SER A 378 -14.16 -2.81 -23.38
N GLN A 379 -15.04 -1.80 -23.45
CA GLN A 379 -15.29 -1.03 -24.67
C GLN A 379 -14.00 -0.43 -25.28
N LEU A 380 -13.04 -0.02 -24.44
CA LEU A 380 -11.74 0.46 -24.92
C LEU A 380 -10.82 -0.70 -25.36
N ALA A 381 -10.88 -1.88 -24.74
CA ALA A 381 -10.19 -3.08 -25.22
C ALA A 381 -10.69 -3.49 -26.61
N ASP A 382 -12.01 -3.53 -26.79
CA ASP A 382 -12.71 -3.92 -28.01
C ASP A 382 -12.40 -2.94 -29.16
N ARG A 383 -12.27 -1.63 -28.84
CA ARG A 383 -11.81 -0.58 -29.77
C ARG A 383 -10.28 -0.50 -29.94
N GLY A 384 -9.53 -1.52 -29.48
CA GLY A 384 -8.11 -1.66 -29.79
C GLY A 384 -7.10 -1.14 -28.76
N LEU A 385 -7.50 -0.82 -27.51
CA LEU A 385 -6.57 -0.54 -26.41
C LEU A 385 -5.91 -1.84 -25.92
N ALA A 386 -4.99 -2.35 -26.73
CA ALA A 386 -4.49 -3.72 -26.68
C ALA A 386 -4.15 -4.23 -25.27
N GLY A 387 -4.95 -5.18 -24.80
CA GLY A 387 -4.72 -5.91 -23.56
C GLY A 387 -5.12 -5.20 -22.27
N VAL A 388 -5.87 -4.08 -22.31
CA VAL A 388 -6.41 -3.40 -21.12
C VAL A 388 -7.40 -4.28 -20.34
N GLY A 389 -8.24 -5.06 -21.02
CA GLY A 389 -9.22 -5.97 -20.39
C GLY A 389 -8.61 -7.00 -19.42
N ARG A 390 -7.34 -7.37 -19.62
CA ARG A 390 -6.59 -8.26 -18.68
C ARG A 390 -6.45 -7.66 -17.27
N TRP A 391 -6.72 -6.35 -17.12
CA TRP A 391 -6.56 -5.56 -15.90
C TRP A 391 -7.90 -5.04 -15.34
N LEU A 392 -9.04 -5.62 -15.73
CA LEU A 392 -10.36 -5.34 -15.10
C LEU A 392 -10.28 -5.44 -13.56
N HIS A 393 -9.62 -6.48 -13.05
CA HIS A 393 -9.37 -6.71 -11.61
C HIS A 393 -8.43 -5.70 -10.92
N THR A 394 -7.92 -4.70 -11.64
CA THR A 394 -7.18 -3.53 -11.11
C THR A 394 -7.70 -2.20 -11.67
N LEU A 395 -8.94 -2.18 -12.21
CA LEU A 395 -9.54 -1.04 -12.90
C LEU A 395 -8.63 -0.44 -14.00
N GLY A 396 -7.91 -1.29 -14.72
CA GLY A 396 -6.98 -0.90 -15.78
C GLY A 396 -5.58 -0.52 -15.29
N TYR A 397 -5.32 -0.49 -13.98
CA TYR A 397 -3.98 -0.15 -13.48
C TYR A 397 -3.00 -1.31 -13.66
N ARG A 398 -2.09 -1.17 -14.63
CA ARG A 398 -1.12 -2.20 -15.07
C ARG A 398 0.26 -2.15 -14.40
N GLY A 399 0.42 -1.43 -13.29
CA GLY A 399 1.73 -1.17 -12.68
C GLY A 399 1.92 -1.78 -11.29
N HIS A 400 3.16 -1.74 -10.79
CA HIS A 400 3.44 -2.10 -9.40
C HIS A 400 3.00 -0.99 -8.45
N ILE A 401 2.27 -1.38 -7.41
CA ILE A 401 1.80 -0.49 -6.33
C ILE A 401 3.01 0.15 -5.63
N THR A 402 3.98 -0.64 -5.17
CA THR A 402 5.21 -0.14 -4.55
C THR A 402 6.40 -0.33 -5.49
N SER A 403 7.24 0.69 -5.66
CA SER A 403 8.50 0.59 -6.41
C SER A 403 9.50 1.68 -6.00
N LYS A 404 10.81 1.37 -6.00
CA LYS A 404 11.89 2.27 -5.56
C LYS A 404 13.04 2.36 -6.58
N SER A 405 13.89 3.37 -6.49
CA SER A 405 15.24 3.35 -7.09
C SER A 405 16.14 2.32 -6.40
N ARG A 406 17.23 1.91 -7.06
CA ARG A 406 18.19 0.93 -6.50
C ARG A 406 18.77 1.45 -5.18
N SER A 407 19.43 2.61 -5.21
CA SER A 407 20.15 3.23 -4.08
C SER A 407 19.24 3.92 -3.03
N TYR A 408 17.90 3.84 -3.13
CA TYR A 408 17.01 4.42 -2.12
C TYR A 408 17.16 3.76 -0.72
N SER A 409 17.30 2.44 -0.67
CA SER A 409 17.16 1.63 0.56
C SER A 409 17.57 0.17 0.35
N THR A 410 17.55 -0.62 1.43
CA THR A 410 17.54 -2.09 1.41
C THR A 410 16.38 -2.68 0.59
N THR A 411 16.38 -4.01 0.40
CA THR A 411 15.38 -4.73 -0.43
C THR A 411 14.38 -5.56 0.39
N MET A 412 13.22 -5.84 -0.22
CA MET A 412 12.23 -6.78 0.34
C MET A 412 12.76 -8.21 0.47
N THR A 413 13.83 -8.59 -0.23
CA THR A 413 14.47 -9.91 -0.07
C THR A 413 15.39 -9.87 1.14
N ALA A 414 16.28 -8.88 1.25
CA ALA A 414 17.14 -8.68 2.42
C ALA A 414 16.37 -8.56 3.74
N LEU A 415 15.18 -7.95 3.75
CA LEU A 415 14.30 -7.91 4.93
C LEU A 415 13.66 -9.27 5.27
N ARG A 416 13.37 -10.11 4.28
CA ARG A 416 12.87 -11.49 4.48
C ARG A 416 13.99 -12.42 4.91
N GLU A 417 15.16 -12.30 4.28
CA GLU A 417 16.41 -12.94 4.68
C GLU A 417 16.67 -12.62 6.15
N ARG A 418 16.87 -11.34 6.52
CA ARG A 418 17.05 -10.85 7.90
C ARG A 418 15.95 -11.30 8.89
N ARG A 419 14.75 -11.68 8.44
CA ARG A 419 13.69 -12.29 9.28
C ARG A 419 13.75 -13.81 9.37
N ALA A 420 13.99 -14.51 8.26
CA ALA A 420 14.19 -15.95 8.25
C ALA A 420 15.40 -16.30 9.11
N THR A 421 16.46 -15.51 8.92
CA THR A 421 17.51 -15.16 9.88
C THR A 421 16.95 -15.03 11.27
N TRP A 422 16.32 -13.90 11.64
CA TRP A 422 15.88 -13.62 13.01
C TRP A 422 15.18 -14.80 13.72
N THR A 423 14.46 -15.63 12.97
CA THR A 423 13.69 -16.79 13.48
C THR A 423 14.54 -18.01 13.84
N ARG A 424 15.75 -18.19 13.27
CA ARG A 424 16.53 -19.44 13.37
C ARG A 424 17.28 -19.59 14.69
N GLU A 425 18.16 -18.67 15.04
CA GLU A 425 18.87 -18.68 16.34
C GLU A 425 17.88 -18.51 17.50
N GLN A 426 16.72 -17.88 17.33
CA GLN A 426 15.69 -17.88 18.38
C GLN A 426 15.16 -19.29 18.64
N ARG A 427 15.01 -20.13 17.58
CA ARG A 427 14.75 -21.57 17.77
C ARG A 427 15.95 -22.28 18.39
N LEU A 428 17.18 -22.03 17.93
CA LEU A 428 18.38 -22.65 18.50
C LEU A 428 18.56 -22.30 19.99
N LYS A 429 18.31 -21.05 20.40
CA LYS A 429 18.33 -20.59 21.79
C LYS A 429 17.21 -21.21 22.63
N SER A 430 16.01 -21.36 22.05
CA SER A 430 14.90 -22.07 22.70
C SER A 430 15.15 -23.58 22.85
N ILE A 431 15.90 -24.20 21.94
CA ILE A 431 16.31 -25.60 22.02
C ILE A 431 17.49 -25.75 23.00
N ALA A 432 18.46 -24.83 23.01
CA ALA A 432 19.55 -24.79 23.99
C ALA A 432 19.11 -24.42 25.44
N HIS A 433 17.80 -24.39 25.71
CA HIS A 433 17.19 -24.31 27.05
C HIS A 433 16.28 -25.51 27.36
N GLN A 434 16.27 -26.54 26.50
CA GLN A 434 15.54 -27.79 26.68
C GLN A 434 16.45 -28.94 26.22
N ASP A 435 16.97 -29.73 27.18
CA ASP A 435 18.21 -30.51 27.10
C ASP A 435 18.58 -31.23 25.79
N PHE A 436 19.90 -31.35 25.60
CA PHE A 436 20.57 -31.94 24.43
C PHE A 436 19.88 -33.16 23.81
N VAL A 437 19.20 -32.92 22.69
CA VAL A 437 18.98 -33.95 21.66
C VAL A 437 19.78 -33.54 20.42
N ASN A 438 20.91 -34.23 20.20
CA ASN A 438 21.72 -34.07 18.99
C ASN A 438 20.96 -34.59 17.76
N LEU A 439 20.19 -33.71 17.12
CA LEU A 439 19.84 -33.87 15.71
C LEU A 439 21.07 -33.45 14.88
N THR A 440 21.92 -34.42 14.59
CA THR A 440 23.04 -34.25 13.65
C THR A 440 22.53 -33.81 12.29
N ASP A 441 23.19 -32.82 11.68
CA ASP A 441 22.83 -32.25 10.38
C ASP A 441 23.07 -33.30 9.28
N GLY A 442 22.00 -34.00 8.90
CA GLY A 442 22.05 -35.28 8.21
C GLY A 442 20.73 -35.72 7.59
N ASP A 443 19.91 -34.76 7.14
CA ASP A 443 18.92 -35.00 6.09
C ASP A 443 19.55 -34.53 4.76
N GLY A 444 19.64 -35.40 3.75
CA GLY A 444 19.89 -35.00 2.37
C GLY A 444 18.85 -33.97 1.88
N PRO A 445 19.12 -33.22 0.80
CA PRO A 445 18.30 -32.07 0.40
C PRO A 445 16.89 -32.48 -0.06
N ILE A 446 15.95 -32.52 0.89
CA ILE A 446 14.54 -32.89 0.67
C ILE A 446 13.94 -31.98 -0.40
N VAL A 447 13.53 -32.59 -1.52
CA VAL A 447 12.84 -31.90 -2.61
C VAL A 447 11.38 -31.70 -2.21
N PHE A 448 11.00 -30.44 -1.99
CA PHE A 448 9.64 -30.05 -1.64
C PHE A 448 8.85 -29.63 -2.89
N GLU A 449 7.83 -30.41 -3.23
CA GLU A 449 6.88 -30.12 -4.30
C GLU A 449 5.64 -29.37 -3.77
N PHE A 450 4.86 -28.79 -4.69
CA PHE A 450 3.59 -28.15 -4.36
C PHE A 450 2.48 -29.20 -4.27
N ASP A 451 1.89 -29.34 -3.09
CA ASP A 451 0.68 -30.14 -2.88
C ASP A 451 -0.56 -29.26 -3.08
N ARG A 452 -0.73 -28.21 -2.27
CA ARG A 452 -1.94 -27.36 -2.32
C ARG A 452 -1.77 -25.98 -1.71
N GLY A 453 -2.70 -25.08 -2.01
CA GLY A 453 -2.79 -23.75 -1.40
C GLY A 453 -4.15 -23.52 -0.73
N GLY A 454 -4.15 -23.13 0.55
CA GLY A 454 -5.36 -22.88 1.33
C GLY A 454 -5.47 -23.73 2.60
N LEU A 455 -6.53 -23.48 3.36
CA LEU A 455 -6.95 -24.31 4.49
C LEU A 455 -8.14 -25.18 4.07
N THR A 456 -8.32 -26.33 4.73
CA THR A 456 -9.28 -27.36 4.31
C THR A 456 -10.75 -27.02 4.56
N SER A 457 -11.06 -26.01 5.38
CA SER A 457 -12.43 -25.62 5.68
C SER A 457 -12.55 -24.11 5.94
N LEU A 458 -13.78 -23.58 5.96
CA LEU A 458 -14.02 -22.20 6.35
C LEU A 458 -13.83 -22.00 7.86
N GLY A 459 -14.12 -23.03 8.68
CA GLY A 459 -13.82 -23.01 10.11
C GLY A 459 -12.32 -22.94 10.40
N ASP A 460 -11.51 -23.74 9.71
CA ASP A 460 -10.04 -23.69 9.75
C ASP A 460 -9.53 -22.27 9.45
N ARG A 461 -10.07 -21.66 8.39
CA ARG A 461 -9.72 -20.29 7.96
C ARG A 461 -10.17 -19.22 8.96
N THR A 462 -11.33 -19.40 9.60
CA THR A 462 -11.84 -18.49 10.64
C THR A 462 -10.99 -18.54 11.89
N LEU A 463 -10.65 -19.74 12.40
CA LEU A 463 -9.73 -19.92 13.54
C LEU A 463 -8.38 -19.21 13.29
N VAL A 464 -7.80 -19.43 12.11
CA VAL A 464 -6.53 -18.82 11.70
C VAL A 464 -6.64 -17.29 11.51
N ASN A 465 -7.73 -16.79 10.93
CA ASN A 465 -7.97 -15.33 10.82
C ASN A 465 -8.11 -14.68 12.20
N SER A 466 -8.89 -15.27 13.12
CA SER A 466 -9.07 -14.77 14.48
C SER A 466 -7.75 -14.71 15.25
N ALA A 467 -6.91 -15.76 15.16
CA ALA A 467 -5.58 -15.76 15.73
C ALA A 467 -4.65 -14.70 15.10
N ALA A 468 -4.69 -14.54 13.76
CA ALA A 468 -3.94 -13.51 13.07
C ALA A 468 -4.29 -12.10 13.54
N LEU A 469 -5.60 -11.79 13.63
CA LEU A 469 -6.12 -10.50 14.07
C LEU A 469 -5.81 -10.24 15.55
N ARG A 470 -6.04 -11.22 16.44
CA ARG A 470 -5.69 -11.08 17.86
C ARG A 470 -4.19 -10.84 18.06
N ARG A 471 -3.34 -11.54 17.31
CA ARG A 471 -1.87 -11.35 17.35
C ARG A 471 -1.43 -10.03 16.68
N MET A 472 -2.22 -9.45 15.78
CA MET A 472 -2.02 -8.08 15.27
C MET A 472 -2.39 -7.03 16.31
N GLU A 473 -3.50 -7.20 17.02
CA GLU A 473 -3.96 -6.25 18.03
C GLU A 473 -3.08 -6.27 19.29
N ILE A 474 -2.63 -7.44 19.75
CA ILE A 474 -1.63 -7.53 20.84
C ILE A 474 -0.33 -6.80 20.45
N ARG A 475 0.12 -6.93 19.19
CA ARG A 475 1.28 -6.16 18.66
C ARG A 475 1.03 -4.67 18.51
N ARG A 476 -0.21 -4.22 18.59
CA ARG A 476 -0.59 -2.80 18.54
C ARG A 476 -0.62 -2.22 19.96
N ILE A 477 -1.32 -2.89 20.88
CA ILE A 477 -1.38 -2.53 22.30
C ILE A 477 0.05 -2.51 22.90
N GLY A 478 0.87 -3.54 22.67
CA GLY A 478 2.29 -3.58 23.09
C GLY A 478 3.23 -2.64 22.31
N ARG A 479 2.70 -1.64 21.59
CA ARG A 479 3.43 -0.52 20.95
C ARG A 479 2.86 0.80 21.39
N ASP A 480 1.54 0.89 21.37
CA ASP A 480 0.72 1.93 22.00
C ASP A 480 0.74 1.67 23.53
N GLY A 481 1.96 1.55 24.09
CA GLY A 481 2.22 1.14 25.46
C GLY A 481 3.53 1.66 26.08
N SER A 482 4.54 2.04 25.29
CA SER A 482 5.66 2.84 25.81
C SER A 482 5.29 4.30 25.56
N PRO A 483 5.44 5.25 26.51
CA PRO A 483 4.73 6.55 26.51
C PRO A 483 4.82 7.33 25.20
N TRP A 484 3.90 7.02 24.30
CA TRP A 484 3.79 7.51 22.94
C TRP A 484 2.30 7.78 22.75
N PRO A 485 1.82 8.99 23.08
CA PRO A 485 0.39 9.26 23.16
C PRO A 485 -0.28 8.81 21.86
N ASN A 486 -1.49 8.24 21.95
CA ASN A 486 -2.22 7.59 20.85
C ASN A 486 -2.54 8.58 19.73
N THR A 487 -1.52 8.81 18.90
CA THR A 487 -1.44 9.98 18.06
C THR A 487 -1.18 9.57 16.63
N GLN A 488 -2.12 10.00 15.81
CA GLN A 488 -1.78 10.40 14.47
C GLN A 488 -0.72 11.52 14.57
N PRO A 489 0.42 11.44 13.86
CA PRO A 489 0.87 12.56 13.06
C PRO A 489 -0.33 13.04 12.23
N THR A 490 -1.02 14.04 12.79
CA THR A 490 -1.85 14.98 12.06
C THR A 490 -0.92 15.82 11.20
N MET A 491 -0.39 15.23 10.12
CA MET A 491 0.09 16.04 8.99
C MET A 491 -1.11 16.88 8.50
N GLY A 492 -0.88 18.09 8.01
CA GLY A 492 -1.91 19.07 7.64
C GLY A 492 -2.77 18.73 6.40
N PHE A 493 -2.88 17.46 6.03
CA PHE A 493 -3.47 17.00 4.77
C PHE A 493 -4.79 16.29 5.05
N ALA A 494 -5.86 17.09 5.13
CA ALA A 494 -7.25 16.70 5.30
C ALA A 494 -7.46 15.65 6.42
N ARG A 495 -7.31 16.05 7.68
CA ARG A 495 -7.54 15.17 8.84
C ARG A 495 -8.30 15.82 9.99
N GLY A 496 -9.17 15.04 10.61
CA GLY A 496 -9.70 15.30 11.94
C GLY A 496 -9.34 14.19 12.94
N LYS A 497 -9.06 14.60 14.18
CA LYS A 497 -9.11 13.80 15.43
C LYS A 497 -7.95 12.82 15.74
N ARG A 498 -7.81 12.56 17.04
CA ARG A 498 -6.69 12.00 17.84
C ARG A 498 -7.22 11.76 19.27
N TRP A 499 -6.65 10.87 20.11
CA TRP A 499 -6.55 10.93 21.59
C TRP A 499 -6.17 9.56 22.26
N LEU A 500 -5.29 9.58 23.29
CA LEU A 500 -5.12 8.71 24.50
C LEU A 500 -5.14 7.14 24.39
N THR A 501 -4.38 6.28 25.13
CA THR A 501 -3.07 6.32 25.87
C THR A 501 -2.57 4.86 26.18
N ASP A 502 -1.31 4.72 26.62
CA ASP A 502 -0.49 3.51 26.98
C ASP A 502 -0.99 2.67 28.21
N PRO A 503 -0.53 1.42 28.59
CA PRO A 503 0.83 0.78 28.56
C PRO A 503 0.92 -0.72 27.99
N GLU A 504 2.02 -1.52 27.84
CA GLU A 504 3.52 -1.43 27.92
C GLU A 504 4.38 -2.58 27.24
N GLN A 505 5.72 -2.40 27.19
CA GLN A 505 6.94 -3.31 27.24
C GLN A 505 7.40 -4.40 26.18
N HIS A 506 8.67 -4.22 25.74
CA HIS A 506 9.85 -5.13 25.46
C HIS A 506 9.99 -6.30 24.41
N THR A 507 10.78 -6.02 23.33
CA THR A 507 12.09 -6.59 22.80
C THR A 507 12.62 -8.06 23.05
N PRO A 508 13.68 -8.60 22.34
CA PRO A 508 14.30 -8.38 20.98
C PRO A 508 14.90 -9.64 20.22
N GLY A 509 15.54 -9.45 19.02
CA GLY A 509 16.59 -10.32 18.35
C GLY A 509 16.19 -11.72 17.78
N LEU A 510 16.86 -12.48 16.88
CA LEU A 510 18.02 -12.45 15.88
C LEU A 510 18.55 -13.93 15.75
N SER A 511 19.18 -14.57 14.72
CA SER A 511 19.61 -14.48 13.27
C SER A 511 19.77 -15.99 12.69
N VAL A 512 20.12 -16.59 11.51
CA VAL A 512 20.69 -16.41 10.11
C VAL A 512 19.99 -17.31 9.00
N THR A 513 20.28 -17.19 7.68
CA THR A 513 19.44 -17.55 6.47
C THR A 513 19.45 -18.98 5.84
N LEU A 514 18.46 -19.30 4.96
CA LEU A 514 18.49 -20.36 3.92
C LEU A 514 17.66 -19.90 2.68
N GLU A 515 18.31 -19.52 1.57
CA GLU A 515 17.65 -18.76 0.45
C GLU A 515 17.83 -19.41 -0.95
N SER A 516 18.50 -20.56 -1.07
CA SER A 516 19.03 -21.09 -2.34
C SER A 516 18.01 -21.54 -3.39
N MET A 517 16.77 -21.90 -3.03
CA MET A 517 15.85 -22.62 -3.94
C MET A 517 14.65 -21.82 -4.51
N ARG A 518 14.37 -20.60 -4.06
CA ARG A 518 13.04 -19.96 -4.25
C ARG A 518 12.74 -19.32 -5.62
N ARG A 519 13.59 -19.50 -6.65
CA ARG A 519 13.51 -18.70 -7.90
C ARG A 519 12.48 -19.14 -8.96
N ARG A 520 11.71 -20.23 -8.79
CA ARG A 520 10.77 -20.71 -9.84
C ARG A 520 9.31 -20.21 -9.73
N CYS A 521 8.74 -19.98 -8.56
CA CYS A 521 7.28 -19.75 -8.42
C CYS A 521 6.76 -18.32 -8.69
N GLN A 522 7.59 -17.36 -9.15
CA GLN A 522 7.17 -15.96 -9.36
C GLN A 522 6.64 -15.65 -10.79
N ARG A 523 6.31 -16.66 -11.60
CA ARG A 523 5.86 -16.46 -13.00
C ARG A 523 4.43 -16.94 -13.33
N GLY A 524 3.62 -17.30 -12.33
CA GLY A 524 2.23 -17.72 -12.57
C GLY A 524 1.30 -17.52 -11.37
N CYS A 525 0.65 -16.35 -11.30
CA CYS A 525 -0.59 -16.00 -10.56
C CYS A 525 -0.99 -14.54 -10.90
#